data_AF-H1LFL1-F1
#
_entry.id   AF-H1LFL1-F1
#
_cell.length_a   1.000
_cell.length_b   1.000
_cell.length_c   1.000
_cell.angle_alpha   90.00
_cell.angle_beta   90.00
_cell.angle_gamma   90.00
#
_symmetry.space_group_name_H-M   'P 1'
#
loop_
_entity.id
_entity.type
_entity.pdbx_description
1 polymer ?
#
loop_
_entity_poly.entity_id
_entity_poly.type
_entity_poly.pdbx_seq_one_letter_code
_entity_poly.pdbx_strand_id
1 'polypeptide(L)'
;MADILRQEFYKVWHKRSTVYTPLVIFVLMGIVGAMTIHSSDARFYISAGFAGFQWAMIMLIVIAANTISSEFEYGTIKHLIVQGNGRTLVFLAKFLVIGAYDIYLHGLVFGLTLILKPLIYGR
;
A
#
# COMPACT_ATOMS: atom_id res chain seq x y z
N MET A 1 19.00 2.85 -15.17
CA MET A 1 18.25 3.03 -13.91
C MET A 1 16.76 3.23 -14.18
N ALA A 2 16.37 4.16 -15.06
CA ALA A 2 14.97 4.38 -15.42
C ALA A 2 14.24 3.12 -15.92
N ASP A 3 14.90 2.28 -16.73
CA ASP A 3 14.29 1.03 -17.21
C ASP A 3 14.01 0.02 -16.08
N ILE A 4 14.94 -0.12 -15.13
CA ILE A 4 14.79 -0.98 -13.96
C ILE A 4 13.63 -0.47 -13.09
N LEU A 5 13.56 0.85 -12.85
CA LEU A 5 12.46 1.46 -12.11
C LEU A 5 11.10 1.22 -12.78
N ARG A 6 11.02 1.41 -14.10
CA ARG A 6 9.79 1.17 -14.86
C ARG A 6 9.36 -0.30 -14.78
N GLN A 7 10.30 -1.23 -14.86
CA GLN A 7 10.03 -2.66 -14.72
C GLN A 7 9.53 -3.02 -13.31
N GLU A 8 10.19 -2.53 -12.26
CA GLU A 8 9.78 -2.79 -10.87
C GLU A 8 8.41 -2.15 -10.55
N PHE A 9 8.15 -0.95 -11.05
CA PHE A 9 6.85 -0.29 -10.90
C PHE A 9 5.73 -1.08 -11.59
N TYR A 10 5.98 -1.55 -12.82
CA TYR A 10 5.03 -2.37 -13.56
C TYR A 10 4.70 -3.68 -12.83
N LYS A 11 5.71 -4.34 -12.26
CA LYS A 11 5.53 -5.58 -11.48
C LYS A 11 4.63 -5.34 -10.26
N VAL A 12 4.90 -4.31 -9.47
CA VAL A 12 4.10 -4.01 -8.27
C VAL A 12 2.67 -3.64 -8.66
N TRP A 13 2.49 -2.77 -9.65
CA TRP A 13 1.15 -2.31 -10.06
C TRP A 13 0.23 -3.42 -10.56
N HIS A 14 0.77 -4.43 -11.26
CA HIS A 14 -0.02 -5.52 -11.83
C HIS A 14 -0.12 -6.76 -10.93
N LYS A 15 0.51 -6.77 -9.75
CA LYS A 15 0.31 -7.84 -8.78
C LYS A 15 -1.11 -7.79 -8.24
N ARG A 16 -1.80 -8.94 -8.23
CA ARG A 16 -3.17 -9.05 -7.70
C ARG A 16 -3.30 -8.49 -6.28
N SER A 17 -2.32 -8.75 -5.41
CA SER A 17 -2.29 -8.23 -4.03
C SER A 17 -2.33 -6.70 -3.98
N THR A 18 -1.64 -6.03 -4.88
CA THR A 18 -1.58 -4.57 -4.98
C THR A 18 -2.90 -4.00 -5.52
N VAL A 19 -3.48 -4.64 -6.55
CA VAL A 19 -4.76 -4.19 -7.14
C VAL A 19 -5.94 -4.28 -6.16
N TYR A 20 -5.97 -5.30 -5.29
CA TYR A 20 -7.05 -5.43 -4.29
C TYR A 20 -6.85 -4.54 -3.05
N THR A 21 -5.67 -3.94 -2.86
CA THR A 21 -5.35 -3.15 -1.66
C THR A 21 -6.32 -1.97 -1.43
N PRO A 22 -6.65 -1.14 -2.44
CA PRO A 22 -7.66 -0.07 -2.32
C PRO A 22 -9.00 -0.54 -1.75
N LEU A 23 -9.50 -1.67 -2.27
CA LEU A 23 -10.79 -2.22 -1.88
C LEU A 23 -10.77 -2.71 -0.44
N VAL A 24 -9.70 -3.41 -0.04
CA VAL A 24 -9.53 -3.89 1.34
C VAL A 24 -9.47 -2.72 2.32
N ILE A 25 -8.68 -1.68 2.02
CA ILE A 25 -8.59 -0.48 2.86
C ILE A 25 -9.95 0.21 2.99
N PHE A 26 -10.68 0.36 1.88
CA PHE A 26 -12.02 0.95 1.90
C PHE A 26 -12.99 0.20 2.81
N VAL A 27 -13.02 -1.13 2.71
CA VAL A 27 -13.88 -1.96 3.56
C VAL A 27 -13.49 -1.83 5.04
N LEU A 28 -12.20 -1.87 5.37
CA LEU A 28 -11.72 -1.77 6.74
C LEU A 28 -12.02 -0.39 7.36
N MET A 29 -11.79 0.69 6.61
CA MET A 29 -12.17 2.04 7.05
C MET A 29 -13.69 2.17 7.23
N GLY A 30 -14.48 1.56 6.34
CA GLY A 30 -15.94 1.54 6.44
C GLY A 30 -16.44 0.82 7.70
N ILE A 31 -15.82 -0.32 8.06
CA ILE A 31 -16.13 -1.06 9.29
C ILE A 31 -15.85 -0.19 10.52
N VAL A 32 -14.66 0.44 10.60
CA VAL A 32 -14.30 1.32 11.71
C VAL A 32 -15.27 2.51 11.80
N GLY A 33 -15.62 3.10 10.66
CA GLY A 33 -16.61 4.18 10.59
C GLY A 33 -18.00 3.77 11.09
N ALA A 34 -18.49 2.60 10.69
CA ALA A 34 -19.78 2.08 11.15
C ALA A 34 -19.78 1.80 12.66
N MET A 35 -18.69 1.26 13.22
CA MET A 35 -18.56 1.01 14.66
C MET A 35 -18.51 2.29 15.50
N THR A 36 -18.06 3.40 14.91
CA THR A 36 -17.81 4.66 15.62
C THR A 36 -18.89 5.72 15.38
N ILE A 37 -19.97 5.37 14.69
CA ILE A 37 -21.04 6.31 14.31
C ILE A 37 -21.75 6.95 15.51
N HIS A 38 -21.92 6.21 16.60
CA HIS A 38 -22.56 6.69 17.85
C HIS A 38 -21.57 7.02 18.96
N SER A 39 -20.27 7.01 18.66
CA SER A 39 -19.23 7.33 19.64
C SER A 39 -19.10 8.85 19.84
N SER A 40 -18.84 9.29 21.07
CA SER A 40 -18.47 10.69 21.36
C SER A 40 -17.17 11.12 20.65
N ASP A 41 -16.37 10.12 20.25
CA ASP A 41 -15.02 10.29 19.73
C ASP A 41 -14.98 10.31 18.19
N ALA A 42 -16.12 10.49 17.53
CA ALA A 42 -16.23 10.55 16.07
C ALA A 42 -15.20 11.49 15.41
N ARG A 43 -14.91 12.65 16.03
CA ARG A 43 -13.91 13.59 15.51
C ARG A 43 -12.50 13.01 15.50
N PHE A 44 -12.15 12.23 16.52
CA PHE A 44 -10.86 11.55 16.60
C PHE A 44 -10.73 10.54 15.46
N TYR A 45 -11.73 9.68 15.27
CA TYR A 45 -11.71 8.67 14.20
C TYR A 45 -11.67 9.29 12.80
N ILE A 46 -12.36 10.41 12.55
CA ILE A 46 -12.26 11.13 11.28
C ILE A 46 -10.84 11.68 11.09
N SER A 47 -10.24 12.32 12.11
CA SER A 47 -8.87 12.86 12.01
C SER A 47 -7.81 11.78 11.85
N ALA A 48 -8.05 10.59 12.41
CA ALA A 48 -7.21 9.40 12.26
C ALA A 48 -7.51 8.62 10.97
N GLY A 49 -8.36 9.15 10.07
CA GLY A 49 -8.71 8.50 8.81
C GLY A 49 -9.36 7.13 8.98
N PHE A 50 -10.19 6.94 10.00
CA PHE A 50 -10.85 5.66 10.33
C PHE A 50 -9.88 4.48 10.48
N ALA A 51 -8.73 4.74 11.11
CA ALA A 51 -7.61 3.80 11.20
C ALA A 51 -6.97 3.40 9.84
N GLY A 52 -7.33 4.09 8.76
CA GLY A 52 -6.85 3.81 7.41
C GLY A 52 -5.33 3.91 7.29
N PHE A 53 -4.66 4.79 8.04
CA PHE A 53 -3.20 4.88 8.07
C PHE A 53 -2.55 3.62 8.66
N GLN A 54 -3.14 3.04 9.71
CA GLN A 54 -2.64 1.80 10.31
C GLN A 54 -2.84 0.62 9.35
N TRP A 55 -3.99 0.55 8.68
CA TRP A 55 -4.25 -0.46 7.66
C TRP A 55 -3.33 -0.32 6.45
N ALA A 56 -3.08 0.91 5.99
CA ALA A 56 -2.12 1.19 4.93
C ALA A 56 -0.70 0.72 5.29
N MET A 57 -0.25 0.97 6.53
CA MET A 57 1.04 0.49 7.02
C MET A 57 1.13 -1.04 6.97
N ILE A 58 0.10 -1.76 7.44
CA ILE A 58 0.08 -3.23 7.37
C ILE A 58 0.15 -3.71 5.92
N MET A 59 -0.63 -3.10 5.02
CA MET A 59 -0.62 -3.46 3.59
C MET A 59 0.74 -3.17 2.94
N LEU A 60 1.40 -2.08 3.31
CA LEU A 60 2.73 -1.74 2.83
C LEU A 60 3.76 -2.82 3.23
N ILE A 61 3.71 -3.30 4.49
CA ILE A 61 4.57 -4.38 4.97
C ILE A 61 4.35 -5.64 4.13
N VAL A 62 3.08 -6.02 3.90
CA VAL A 62 2.73 -7.20 3.09
C VAL A 62 3.26 -7.08 1.65
N ILE A 63 3.11 -5.90 1.03
CA ILE A 63 3.55 -5.67 -0.35
C ILE A 63 5.08 -5.65 -0.45
N ALA A 64 5.76 -5.05 0.54
CA ALA A 64 7.22 -5.07 0.61
C ALA A 64 7.74 -6.51 0.74
N ALA A 65 7.17 -7.30 1.67
CA ALA A 65 7.51 -8.70 1.85
C ALA A 65 7.27 -9.51 0.57
N ASN A 66 6.11 -9.34 -0.09
CA ASN A 66 5.78 -10.03 -1.33
C ASN A 66 6.71 -9.64 -2.49
N THR A 67 7.14 -8.38 -2.55
CA THR A 67 8.07 -7.89 -3.59
C THR A 67 9.43 -8.57 -3.48
N ILE A 68 9.86 -8.92 -2.27
CA ILE A 68 11.10 -9.68 -2.03
C ILE A 68 10.85 -11.18 -2.21
N SER A 69 9.80 -11.74 -1.60
CA SER A 69 9.53 -13.18 -1.61
C SER A 69 9.28 -13.72 -3.02
N SER A 70 8.65 -12.94 -3.90
CA SER A 70 8.41 -13.37 -5.28
C SER A 70 9.70 -13.62 -6.07
N GLU A 71 10.82 -13.00 -5.68
CA GLU A 71 12.12 -13.28 -6.32
C GLU A 71 12.65 -14.66 -5.96
N PHE A 72 12.31 -15.16 -4.77
CA PHE A 72 12.62 -16.52 -4.34
C PHE A 72 11.63 -17.53 -4.93
N GLU A 73 10.34 -17.20 -4.92
CA GLU A 73 9.27 -18.03 -5.47
C GLU A 73 9.49 -18.35 -6.96
N TYR A 74 9.85 -17.35 -7.76
CA TYR A 74 10.09 -17.51 -9.20
C TYR A 74 11.55 -17.84 -9.54
N GLY A 75 12.42 -18.02 -8.54
CA GLY A 75 13.83 -18.37 -8.74
C GLY A 75 14.68 -17.28 -9.41
N THR A 76 14.14 -16.08 -9.62
CA THR A 76 14.83 -14.93 -10.24
C THR A 76 15.94 -14.36 -9.35
N ILE A 77 15.98 -14.72 -8.07
CA ILE A 77 17.05 -14.38 -7.14
C ILE A 77 18.44 -14.82 -7.65
N LYS A 78 18.55 -15.95 -8.35
CA LYS A 78 19.83 -16.45 -8.91
C LYS A 78 20.38 -15.51 -9.98
N HIS A 79 19.49 -15.02 -10.84
CA HIS A 79 19.85 -14.05 -11.88
C HIS A 79 20.31 -12.72 -11.28
N LEU A 80 19.63 -12.29 -10.21
CA LEU A 80 19.99 -11.11 -9.42
C LEU A 80 21.38 -11.22 -8.77
N ILE A 81 21.77 -12.41 -8.31
CA ILE A 81 23.08 -12.67 -7.69
C ILE A 81 24.20 -12.71 -8.74
N VAL A 82 23.95 -13.30 -9.91
CA VAL A 82 24.96 -13.46 -10.98
C VAL A 82 25.31 -12.13 -11.66
N GLN A 83 24.37 -11.16 -11.72
CA GLN A 83 24.58 -9.91 -12.45
C GLN A 83 25.43 -8.83 -11.74
N GLY A 84 26.18 -9.16 -10.67
CA GLY A 84 27.27 -8.35 -10.10
C GLY A 84 26.96 -6.87 -9.83
N ASN A 85 27.08 -6.02 -10.85
CA ASN A 85 26.85 -4.57 -10.79
C ASN A 85 25.35 -4.17 -10.69
N GLY A 86 24.42 -5.05 -11.06
CA GLY A 86 22.98 -4.75 -11.05
C GLY A 86 22.29 -4.86 -9.69
N ARG A 87 22.89 -5.57 -8.72
CA ARG A 87 22.20 -5.97 -7.48
C ARG A 87 21.79 -4.79 -6.60
N THR A 88 22.69 -3.86 -6.35
CA THR A 88 22.42 -2.67 -5.52
C THR A 88 21.43 -1.74 -6.22
N LEU A 89 21.54 -1.60 -7.54
CA LEU A 89 20.62 -0.79 -8.35
C LEU A 89 19.19 -1.35 -8.34
N VAL A 90 19.03 -2.67 -8.45
CA VAL A 90 17.72 -3.33 -8.36
C VAL A 90 17.13 -3.21 -6.96
N PHE A 91 17.94 -3.37 -5.92
CA PHE A 91 17.48 -3.17 -4.54
C PHE A 91 17.00 -1.73 -4.29
N LEU A 92 17.79 -0.74 -4.74
CA LEU A 92 17.41 0.67 -4.63
C LEU A 92 16.14 0.98 -5.44
N ALA A 93 16.00 0.39 -6.63
CA ALA A 93 14.79 0.54 -7.44
C ALA A 93 13.55 -0.01 -6.72
N LYS A 94 13.64 -1.20 -6.10
CA LYS A 94 12.54 -1.76 -5.29
C LYS A 94 12.18 -0.86 -4.12
N PHE A 95 13.18 -0.33 -3.41
CA PHE A 95 12.96 0.61 -2.30
C PHE A 95 12.21 1.86 -2.76
N LEU A 96 12.63 2.46 -3.87
CA LEU A 96 11.95 3.64 -4.45
C LEU A 96 10.53 3.35 -4.91
N VAL A 97 10.28 2.18 -5.52
CA VAL A 97 8.94 1.76 -5.95
C VAL A 97 8.01 1.56 -4.75
N ILE A 98 8.50 0.92 -3.67
CA ILE A 98 7.73 0.75 -2.44
C ILE A 98 7.45 2.12 -1.79
N GLY A 99 8.44 3.03 -1.77
CA GLY A 99 8.24 4.40 -1.27
C GLY A 99 7.22 5.20 -2.09
N ALA A 100 7.22 5.08 -3.41
CA ALA A 100 6.20 5.69 -4.26
C ALA A 100 4.81 5.09 -3.99
N TYR A 101 4.73 3.77 -3.74
CA TYR A 101 3.49 3.10 -3.39
C TYR A 101 2.96 3.53 -2.00
N ASP A 102 3.85 3.79 -1.05
CA ASP A 102 3.49 4.34 0.27
C ASP A 102 2.81 5.72 0.16
N ILE A 103 3.38 6.61 -0.66
CA ILE A 103 2.77 7.93 -0.94
C ILE A 103 1.38 7.77 -1.55
N TYR A 104 1.23 6.84 -2.50
CA TYR A 104 -0.06 6.51 -3.11
C TYR A 104 -1.08 6.02 -2.06
N LEU A 105 -0.70 5.11 -1.17
CA LEU A 105 -1.59 4.61 -0.12
C LEU A 105 -2.04 5.72 0.83
N HIS A 106 -1.15 6.61 1.25
CA HIS A 106 -1.50 7.75 2.10
C HIS A 106 -2.46 8.72 1.41
N GLY A 107 -2.23 9.02 0.13
CA GLY A 107 -3.15 9.81 -0.70
C GLY A 107 -4.51 9.15 -0.84
N LEU A 108 -4.54 7.82 -1.00
CA LEU A 108 -5.76 7.03 -1.08
C LEU A 108 -6.55 7.07 0.23
N VAL A 109 -5.90 6.84 1.38
CA VAL A 109 -6.54 6.93 2.71
C VAL A 109 -7.14 8.32 2.93
N PHE A 110 -6.40 9.37 2.58
CA PHE A 110 -6.89 10.74 2.66
C PHE A 110 -8.14 10.95 1.80
N GLY A 111 -8.10 10.54 0.52
CA GLY A 111 -9.25 10.63 -0.38
C GLY A 111 -10.47 9.84 0.11
N LEU A 112 -10.28 8.60 0.58
CA LEU A 112 -11.34 7.78 1.13
C LEU A 112 -11.95 8.39 2.40
N THR A 113 -11.13 9.03 3.24
CA THR A 113 -11.61 9.72 4.45
C THR A 113 -12.59 10.85 4.10
N LEU A 114 -12.30 11.62 3.04
CA LEU A 114 -13.19 12.68 2.55
C LEU A 114 -14.53 12.15 2.02
N ILE A 115 -14.54 10.94 1.45
CA ILE A 115 -15.75 10.27 0.96
C ILE A 115 -16.55 9.64 2.11
N LEU A 116 -15.87 8.97 3.03
CA LEU A 116 -16.50 8.24 4.14
C LEU A 116 -17.11 9.15 5.20
N LYS A 117 -16.47 10.30 5.49
CA LYS A 117 -16.98 11.28 6.46
C LYS A 117 -18.45 11.66 6.20
N PRO A 118 -18.85 12.18 5.03
CA PRO A 118 -20.25 12.51 4.76
C PRO A 118 -21.14 11.27 4.62
N LEU A 119 -20.62 10.13 4.14
CA LEU A 119 -21.40 8.90 3.99
C LEU A 119 -21.89 8.34 5.34
N ILE A 120 -21.04 8.42 6.37
CA ILE A 120 -21.29 7.85 7.70
C ILE A 120 -21.94 8.87 8.64
N TYR A 121 -21.41 10.10 8.70
CA TYR A 121 -21.85 11.12 9.67
C TYR A 121 -22.70 12.24 9.07
N GLY A 122 -22.95 12.22 7.76
CA GLY A 122 -23.83 13.20 7.09
C GLY A 122 -25.32 12.87 7.19
N ARG A 123 -25.70 11.94 8.07
CA ARG A 123 -27.08 11.57 8.38
C ARG A 123 -27.52 12.15 9.71
#